data_AF-A0A7Y1TU06-F1
#
_entry.id   AF-A0A7Y1TU06-F1
#
_cell.length_a   1.000
_cell.length_b   1.000
_cell.length_c   1.000
_cell.angle_alpha   90.00
_cell.angle_beta   90.00
_cell.angle_gamma   90.00
#
_symmetry.space_group_name_H-M   'P 1'
#
loop_
_entity.id
_entity.type
_entity.pdbx_description
1 polymer ?
#
loop_
_entity_poly.entity_id
_entity_poly.type
_entity_poly.pdbx_seq_one_letter_code
_entity_poly.pdbx_strand_id
1 'polypeptide(L)'
;MSVIQGLNNLAGATRIGRTSEATQGLKPFLPVDDLSGIDFRRARTRLISLYAQLEELAELANISTRFKLDLPDARSSNGLGLDLSSLAATLNSSEEINASPMSFSPFGPEWDGSSTAELTIGGEYDGANGSGTLEFEVRRAGVHGVDDLRIRVTEPNGDRRNYNVRDHHDPDRQYDLQNGLYFTLGPGALVRRETTSVQVFDNVGAVVNPDNPLGGIRNSNPNLQFGTPGVVDGSFDLNGQNINVSTADTINDVIDRINLSSAGVTATFNAGTEQIDFIQNTTGSVPTIDFANDTSNLLQALKLSSATVTPGVDPEDEQVLDDVAAFSSVVSGDIDINGNLISIDTSADSLAAILDRINNSGADVIASFDSNTQKVVIEAQNAASELIIDSNGTGFFGALNIVEGRVDPEALSSGLSRSRSYAIADAATAAFAQLSSLFRDSTFVGRGENTGQFRTPFESSLRASFGEDIRGELFGLVYDSSTNARRRGDYTTIDRQALTQNLQLRGDAVKDVLINADGTGGLVHDLLRATRQALVGVNQALGLSGTFVDTFA
;
A
#
# COMPACT_ATOMS: atom_id res chain seq x y z
N MET A 1 56.52 -9.29 28.58
CA MET A 1 57.50 -10.17 27.91
C MET A 1 57.23 -10.10 26.41
N SER A 2 57.93 -9.20 25.72
CA SER A 2 58.98 -9.50 24.71
C SER A 2 58.40 -10.22 23.49
N VAL A 3 58.08 -9.53 22.37
CA VAL A 3 59.00 -9.05 21.31
C VAL A 3 60.16 -10.05 21.10
N ILE A 4 60.31 -10.58 19.87
CA ILE A 4 61.26 -11.63 19.44
C ILE A 4 60.66 -13.06 19.49
N GLN A 5 59.82 -13.42 18.52
CA GLN A 5 59.75 -14.83 18.04
C GLN A 5 59.03 -15.07 16.70
N GLY A 6 58.62 -14.03 15.94
CA GLY A 6 57.91 -14.21 14.66
C GLY A 6 58.76 -14.14 13.38
N LEU A 7 60.08 -13.94 13.46
CA LEU A 7 60.90 -13.53 12.30
C LEU A 7 61.65 -14.65 11.55
N ASN A 8 61.41 -15.94 11.82
CA ASN A 8 62.29 -17.00 11.29
C ASN A 8 61.71 -18.02 10.29
N ASN A 9 60.44 -17.91 9.85
CA ASN A 9 59.90 -18.90 8.91
C ASN A 9 59.29 -18.27 7.67
N LEU A 10 60.13 -17.80 6.74
CA LEU A 10 59.70 -17.61 5.34
C LEU A 10 60.90 -17.71 4.36
N ALA A 11 61.57 -18.86 4.38
CA ALA A 11 62.44 -19.31 3.30
C ALA A 11 61.96 -20.69 2.85
N GLY A 12 61.18 -20.74 1.77
CA GLY A 12 60.68 -21.99 1.24
C GLY A 12 59.64 -21.79 0.16
N ALA A 13 60.12 -21.87 -1.10
CA ALA A 13 59.48 -22.50 -2.26
C ALA A 13 58.00 -22.17 -2.61
N THR A 14 57.51 -22.02 -3.84
CA THR A 14 58.00 -22.18 -5.22
C THR A 14 56.73 -22.05 -6.09
N ARG A 15 56.89 -21.64 -7.36
CA ARG A 15 56.03 -21.89 -8.55
C ARG A 15 54.79 -21.02 -8.86
N ILE A 16 55.02 -20.09 -9.78
CA ILE A 16 54.46 -19.95 -11.15
C ILE A 16 53.15 -20.69 -11.49
N GLY A 17 52.16 -19.92 -11.98
CA GLY A 17 51.12 -20.37 -12.91
C GLY A 17 50.12 -19.25 -13.28
N ARG A 18 50.29 -18.61 -14.43
CA ARG A 18 49.42 -17.55 -15.00
C ARG A 18 48.11 -18.10 -15.58
N THR A 19 47.03 -17.31 -15.48
CA THR A 19 46.03 -16.99 -16.53
C THR A 19 45.35 -15.66 -16.12
N SER A 20 45.61 -14.51 -16.77
CA SER A 20 44.84 -13.89 -17.90
C SER A 20 43.39 -13.57 -17.49
N GLU A 21 42.79 -12.37 -17.52
CA GLU A 21 42.99 -10.98 -17.99
C GLU A 21 41.99 -10.16 -17.12
N ALA A 22 42.18 -8.90 -16.72
CA ALA A 22 42.04 -7.74 -17.58
C ALA A 22 42.70 -6.52 -16.92
N THR A 23 43.67 -5.96 -17.63
CA THR A 23 44.47 -4.80 -17.28
C THR A 23 43.69 -3.53 -17.63
N GLN A 24 43.15 -2.81 -16.64
CA GLN A 24 42.93 -1.36 -16.82
C GLN A 24 44.25 -0.64 -16.53
N GLY A 25 44.69 0.17 -17.49
CA GLY A 25 46.02 0.74 -17.57
C GLY A 25 46.41 1.58 -16.35
N LEU A 26 47.35 1.06 -15.58
CA LEU A 26 48.28 1.85 -14.78
C LEU A 26 49.59 1.95 -15.56
N LYS A 27 50.01 3.18 -15.86
CA LYS A 27 51.31 3.45 -16.48
C LYS A 27 52.42 2.81 -15.63
N PRO A 28 53.44 2.18 -16.23
CA PRO A 28 54.59 1.68 -15.47
C PRO A 28 55.35 2.87 -14.87
N PHE A 29 55.48 2.88 -13.54
CA PHE A 29 56.26 3.89 -12.84
C PHE A 29 57.76 3.70 -13.10
N LEU A 30 58.43 4.80 -13.44
CA LEU A 30 59.89 4.87 -13.57
C LEU A 30 60.58 4.52 -12.23
N PRO A 31 61.77 3.90 -12.26
CA PRO A 31 62.50 3.57 -11.04
C PRO A 31 62.83 4.85 -10.25
N VAL A 32 62.53 4.78 -8.97
CA VAL A 32 62.71 5.82 -7.94
C VAL A 32 64.20 6.17 -7.84
N ASP A 33 64.60 7.42 -8.17
CA ASP A 33 65.94 7.95 -7.89
C ASP A 33 66.22 7.84 -6.38
N ASP A 34 67.48 7.63 -5.97
CA ASP A 34 67.89 7.27 -4.59
C ASP A 34 67.38 8.24 -3.50
N LEU A 35 67.15 9.51 -3.85
CA LEU A 35 66.53 10.53 -2.99
C LEU A 35 65.03 10.25 -2.72
N SER A 36 64.28 9.81 -3.71
CA SER A 36 62.84 9.49 -3.57
C SER A 36 62.58 8.22 -2.74
N GLY A 37 63.52 7.26 -2.71
CA GLY A 37 63.39 6.05 -1.88
C GLY A 37 63.55 6.31 -0.37
N ILE A 38 64.35 7.31 0.01
CA ILE A 38 64.51 7.73 1.40
C ILE A 38 63.22 8.39 1.92
N ASP A 39 62.60 9.22 1.08
CA ASP A 39 61.36 9.93 1.40
C ASP A 39 60.18 8.97 1.58
N PHE A 40 60.02 7.98 0.70
CA PHE A 40 58.98 6.96 0.86
C PHE A 40 59.21 6.07 2.10
N ARG A 41 60.46 5.74 2.46
CA ARG A 41 60.75 5.00 3.71
C ARG A 41 60.36 5.82 4.95
N ARG A 42 60.62 7.12 4.94
CA ARG A 42 60.18 8.04 6.02
C ARG A 42 58.67 8.13 6.10
N ALA A 43 57.99 8.25 4.95
CA ALA A 43 56.54 8.28 4.84
C ALA A 43 55.91 7.01 5.43
N ARG A 44 56.44 5.84 5.08
CA ARG A 44 56.02 4.55 5.60
C ARG A 44 56.11 4.49 7.12
N THR A 45 57.24 4.90 7.71
CA THR A 45 57.43 4.90 9.17
C THR A 45 56.42 5.81 9.85
N ARG A 46 56.14 6.99 9.30
CA ARG A 46 55.19 7.94 9.88
C ARG A 46 53.74 7.47 9.77
N LEU A 47 53.37 6.82 8.66
CA LEU A 47 52.05 6.22 8.48
C LEU A 47 51.84 5.00 9.39
N ILE A 48 52.87 4.17 9.62
CA ILE A 48 52.82 3.08 10.62
C ILE A 48 52.61 3.65 12.02
N SER A 49 53.31 4.75 12.36
CA SER A 49 53.14 5.42 13.65
C SER A 49 51.74 6.02 13.79
N LEU A 50 51.17 6.61 12.73
CA LEU A 50 49.80 7.10 12.74
C LEU A 50 48.81 5.95 12.92
N TYR A 51 48.99 4.86 12.20
CA TYR A 51 48.13 3.68 12.28
C TYR A 51 48.08 3.13 13.70
N ALA A 52 49.24 2.94 14.34
CA ALA A 52 49.31 2.47 15.73
C ALA A 52 48.62 3.42 16.73
N GLN A 53 48.75 4.74 16.55
CA GLN A 53 48.09 5.72 17.42
C GLN A 53 46.57 5.76 17.22
N LEU A 54 46.10 5.54 15.99
CA LEU A 54 44.67 5.43 15.69
C LEU A 54 44.08 4.12 16.23
N GLU A 55 44.83 3.02 16.22
CA GLU A 55 44.43 1.76 16.86
C GLU A 55 44.31 1.93 18.38
N GLU A 56 45.29 2.55 19.03
CA GLU A 56 45.25 2.84 20.46
C GLU A 56 44.05 3.73 20.82
N LEU A 57 43.76 4.75 20.02
CA LEU A 57 42.59 5.60 20.20
C LEU A 57 41.28 4.82 20.03
N ALA A 58 41.19 3.96 19.01
CA ALA A 58 40.02 3.11 18.77
C ALA A 58 39.78 2.15 19.95
N GLU A 59 40.82 1.49 20.45
CA GLU A 59 40.74 0.60 21.62
C GLU A 59 40.25 1.33 22.87
N LEU A 60 40.79 2.52 23.15
CA LEU A 60 40.38 3.32 24.30
C LEU A 60 38.93 3.82 24.20
N ALA A 61 38.46 4.10 22.98
CA ALA A 61 37.09 4.51 22.69
C ALA A 61 36.09 3.33 22.67
N ASN A 62 36.51 2.11 22.31
CA ASN A 62 35.63 0.98 21.99
C ASN A 62 35.21 0.08 23.18
N ILE A 63 34.94 0.63 24.37
CA ILE A 63 34.26 -0.15 25.42
C ILE A 63 32.79 0.27 25.45
N SER A 64 31.90 -0.72 25.34
CA SER A 64 30.44 -0.60 25.35
C SER A 64 29.93 -0.03 26.68
N THR A 65 29.68 1.27 26.75
CA THR A 65 28.66 1.82 27.63
C THR A 65 27.32 1.57 26.96
N ARG A 66 26.55 0.62 27.51
CA ARG A 66 25.16 0.37 27.11
C ARG A 66 24.29 1.45 27.74
N PHE A 67 23.96 2.51 27.02
CA PHE A 67 22.76 3.33 27.26
C PHE A 67 22.44 4.04 25.95
N LYS A 68 21.48 3.48 25.21
CA LYS A 68 20.77 4.22 24.17
C LYS A 68 19.83 5.15 24.94
N LEU A 69 19.86 6.45 24.65
CA LEU A 69 18.91 7.40 25.24
C LEU A 69 17.55 7.10 24.60
N ASP A 70 16.70 6.35 25.30
CA ASP A 70 15.30 6.17 24.88
C ASP A 70 14.54 7.47 25.20
N LEU A 71 13.74 7.96 24.25
CA LEU A 71 12.90 9.15 24.45
C LEU A 71 11.80 8.82 25.47
N PRO A 72 11.36 9.77 26.31
CA PRO A 72 10.18 9.57 27.15
C PRO A 72 8.97 9.25 26.29
N ASP A 73 8.37 8.09 26.57
CA ASP A 73 7.19 7.62 25.87
C ASP A 73 6.15 7.03 26.81
N ALA A 74 4.93 6.99 26.31
CA ALA A 74 3.81 6.29 26.91
C ALA A 74 3.23 5.36 25.84
N ARG A 75 3.13 4.08 26.20
CA ARG A 75 2.78 3.02 25.25
C ARG A 75 1.64 2.17 25.77
N SER A 76 0.77 1.75 24.86
CA SER A 76 -0.24 0.74 25.17
C SER A 76 0.43 -0.53 25.68
N SER A 77 0.03 -0.95 26.87
CA SER A 77 0.54 -2.19 27.48
C SER A 77 0.13 -3.43 26.66
N ASN A 78 -1.07 -3.41 26.09
CA ASN A 78 -1.62 -4.46 25.22
C ASN A 78 -2.20 -3.87 23.92
N GLY A 79 -2.48 -4.74 22.95
CA GLY A 79 -3.23 -4.34 21.76
C GLY A 79 -4.67 -3.97 22.12
N LEU A 80 -5.26 -3.01 21.40
CA LEU A 80 -6.59 -2.46 21.71
C LEU A 80 -7.75 -3.43 21.38
N GLY A 81 -7.54 -4.43 20.53
CA GLY A 81 -8.58 -5.38 20.12
C GLY A 81 -9.56 -4.82 19.10
N LEU A 82 -9.15 -3.82 18.32
CA LEU A 82 -9.96 -3.17 17.30
C LEU A 82 -10.17 -4.08 16.09
N ASP A 83 -11.35 -4.04 15.49
CA ASP A 83 -11.61 -4.55 14.16
C ASP A 83 -11.15 -3.53 13.11
N LEU A 84 -10.00 -3.82 12.49
CA LEU A 84 -9.41 -2.97 11.46
C LEU A 84 -9.82 -3.39 10.04
N SER A 85 -10.85 -4.23 9.91
CA SER A 85 -11.44 -4.54 8.60
C SER A 85 -12.35 -3.40 8.14
N SER A 86 -12.31 -3.13 6.84
CA SER A 86 -13.26 -2.23 6.19
C SER A 86 -14.15 -3.02 5.25
N LEU A 87 -15.42 -2.66 5.21
CA LEU A 87 -16.42 -3.29 4.35
C LEU A 87 -16.87 -2.32 3.26
N ALA A 88 -17.15 -2.84 2.08
CA ALA A 88 -17.69 -2.08 0.97
C ALA A 88 -19.20 -1.89 1.10
N ALA A 89 -19.70 -0.77 0.57
CA ALA A 89 -21.13 -0.59 0.39
C ALA A 89 -21.68 -1.60 -0.63
N THR A 90 -22.90 -2.07 -0.39
CA THR A 90 -23.59 -3.03 -1.27
C THR A 90 -25.01 -2.57 -1.58
N LEU A 91 -25.54 -3.03 -2.70
CA LEU A 91 -26.93 -2.81 -3.09
C LEU A 91 -27.37 -3.99 -3.96
N ASN A 92 -28.54 -4.56 -3.67
CA ASN A 92 -29.11 -5.63 -4.48
C ASN A 92 -30.46 -5.17 -5.03
N SER A 93 -30.88 -5.73 -6.17
CA SER A 93 -32.29 -5.69 -6.61
C SER A 93 -33.23 -5.95 -5.42
N SER A 94 -34.32 -5.20 -5.30
CA SER A 94 -35.19 -5.29 -4.10
C SER A 94 -35.96 -6.61 -3.97
N GLU A 95 -36.11 -7.34 -5.08
CA GLU A 95 -36.78 -8.63 -5.20
C GLU A 95 -36.26 -9.36 -6.46
N GLU A 96 -36.70 -10.60 -6.69
CA GLU A 96 -36.48 -11.32 -7.95
C GLU A 96 -36.94 -10.46 -9.14
N ILE A 97 -36.11 -10.38 -10.19
CA ILE A 97 -36.41 -9.57 -11.39
C ILE A 97 -37.70 -10.04 -12.06
N ASN A 98 -37.95 -11.34 -12.07
CA ASN A 98 -39.24 -11.93 -12.40
C ASN A 98 -39.72 -12.80 -11.24
N ALA A 99 -40.72 -12.33 -10.51
CA ALA A 99 -41.28 -13.03 -9.36
C ALA A 99 -42.56 -13.80 -9.73
N SER A 100 -42.82 -14.02 -11.03
CA SER A 100 -44.02 -14.75 -11.48
C SER A 100 -43.93 -16.20 -11.00
N PRO A 101 -44.87 -16.68 -10.16
CA PRO A 101 -44.77 -18.00 -9.52
C PRO A 101 -45.03 -19.17 -10.48
N MET A 102 -45.40 -18.85 -11.71
CA MET A 102 -45.84 -19.77 -12.74
C MET A 102 -45.18 -19.38 -14.06
N SER A 103 -45.01 -20.36 -14.95
CA SER A 103 -44.21 -20.18 -16.16
C SER A 103 -44.85 -20.85 -17.37
N PHE A 104 -44.40 -20.42 -18.54
CA PHE A 104 -44.73 -21.05 -19.80
C PHE A 104 -43.54 -20.98 -20.75
N SER A 105 -43.47 -21.94 -21.67
CA SER A 105 -42.50 -21.92 -22.76
C SER A 105 -42.94 -22.81 -23.92
N PRO A 106 -42.54 -22.54 -25.16
CA PRO A 106 -41.81 -21.34 -25.59
C PRO A 106 -42.73 -20.10 -25.70
N PHE A 107 -42.13 -18.92 -25.78
CA PHE A 107 -42.85 -17.66 -26.01
C PHE A 107 -43.29 -17.49 -27.47
N GLY A 108 -42.57 -18.09 -28.42
CA GLY A 108 -42.90 -18.13 -29.83
C GLY A 108 -42.91 -19.56 -30.34
N PRO A 109 -43.99 -20.33 -30.13
CA PRO A 109 -44.06 -21.71 -30.60
C PRO A 109 -44.16 -21.71 -32.14
N GLU A 110 -43.49 -22.67 -32.78
CA GLU A 110 -43.45 -22.79 -34.25
C GLU A 110 -44.51 -23.75 -34.75
N TRP A 111 -45.15 -23.42 -35.88
CA TRP A 111 -46.12 -24.30 -36.52
C TRP A 111 -45.45 -25.58 -37.03
N ASP A 112 -46.17 -26.70 -36.99
CA ASP A 112 -45.70 -28.01 -37.46
C ASP A 112 -45.64 -28.15 -39.00
N GLY A 113 -45.87 -27.06 -39.74
CA GLY A 113 -45.85 -27.04 -41.19
C GLY A 113 -45.36 -25.72 -41.80
N SER A 114 -46.09 -25.21 -42.80
CA SER A 114 -45.68 -24.08 -43.65
C SER A 114 -46.38 -22.76 -43.33
N SER A 115 -47.13 -22.68 -42.22
CA SER A 115 -47.68 -21.42 -41.73
C SER A 115 -46.57 -20.42 -41.41
N THR A 116 -46.74 -19.19 -41.90
CA THR A 116 -45.77 -18.09 -41.73
C THR A 116 -46.27 -16.97 -40.81
N ALA A 117 -47.56 -16.98 -40.43
CA ALA A 117 -48.05 -16.08 -39.40
C ALA A 117 -47.52 -16.53 -38.04
N GLU A 118 -46.53 -15.80 -37.52
CA GLU A 118 -45.85 -16.13 -36.27
C GLU A 118 -46.79 -16.03 -35.08
N LEU A 119 -46.88 -17.10 -34.28
CA LEU A 119 -47.61 -17.08 -33.02
C LEU A 119 -46.69 -16.63 -31.89
N THR A 120 -47.18 -15.69 -31.07
CA THR A 120 -46.48 -15.19 -29.88
C THR A 120 -47.38 -15.34 -28.67
N ILE A 121 -46.85 -15.86 -27.57
CA ILE A 121 -47.49 -15.91 -26.26
C ILE A 121 -46.90 -14.81 -25.38
N GLY A 122 -47.78 -14.12 -24.67
CA GLY A 122 -47.41 -13.19 -23.61
C GLY A 122 -48.42 -13.23 -22.48
N GLY A 123 -48.19 -12.41 -21.46
CA GLY A 123 -48.98 -12.40 -20.24
C GLY A 123 -48.26 -13.04 -19.06
N GLU A 124 -48.99 -13.22 -17.97
CA GLU A 124 -48.54 -13.89 -16.75
C GLU A 124 -49.49 -15.05 -16.51
N TYR A 125 -48.98 -16.28 -16.55
CA TYR A 125 -49.83 -17.46 -16.38
C TYR A 125 -50.41 -17.49 -14.96
N ASP A 126 -51.73 -17.60 -14.83
CA ASP A 126 -52.42 -17.55 -13.53
C ASP A 126 -52.74 -18.95 -12.94
N GLY A 127 -52.31 -20.02 -13.62
CA GLY A 127 -52.49 -21.40 -13.17
C GLY A 127 -53.84 -21.99 -13.54
N ALA A 128 -54.73 -21.22 -14.19
CA ALA A 128 -56.00 -21.76 -14.64
C ALA A 128 -55.78 -22.96 -15.57
N ASN A 129 -56.59 -24.00 -15.35
CA ASN A 129 -56.55 -25.30 -16.05
C ASN A 129 -55.31 -26.17 -15.78
N GLY A 130 -54.42 -25.73 -14.89
CA GLY A 130 -53.28 -26.50 -14.37
C GLY A 130 -52.13 -26.72 -15.36
N SER A 131 -51.07 -27.38 -14.89
CA SER A 131 -49.90 -27.71 -15.71
C SER A 131 -50.20 -28.62 -16.91
N GLY A 132 -49.56 -28.35 -18.05
CA GLY A 132 -49.58 -29.23 -19.22
C GLY A 132 -49.43 -28.50 -20.56
N THR A 133 -50.04 -29.05 -21.61
CA THR A 133 -49.91 -28.51 -22.97
C THR A 133 -51.10 -27.64 -23.35
N LEU A 134 -50.82 -26.38 -23.72
CA LEU A 134 -51.70 -25.55 -24.54
C LEU A 134 -51.45 -25.87 -26.01
N GLU A 135 -52.43 -26.46 -26.70
CA GLU A 135 -52.34 -26.82 -28.12
C GLU A 135 -53.15 -25.85 -28.98
N PHE A 136 -52.52 -25.27 -30.00
CA PHE A 136 -53.13 -24.37 -30.97
C PHE A 136 -53.31 -25.11 -32.29
N GLU A 137 -54.53 -25.12 -32.85
CA GLU A 137 -54.85 -25.78 -34.13
C GLU A 137 -55.50 -24.77 -35.10
N VAL A 138 -54.97 -24.65 -36.31
CA VAL A 138 -55.57 -23.83 -37.38
C VAL A 138 -56.84 -24.50 -37.92
N ARG A 139 -58.01 -23.99 -37.54
CA ARG A 139 -59.32 -24.49 -37.99
C ARG A 139 -59.79 -23.88 -39.31
N ARG A 140 -59.43 -22.61 -39.54
CA ARG A 140 -59.67 -21.88 -40.80
C ARG A 140 -58.39 -21.14 -41.18
N ALA A 141 -57.87 -21.50 -42.35
CA ALA A 141 -56.64 -21.02 -42.95
C ALA A 141 -56.88 -19.78 -43.83
N GLY A 142 -55.80 -19.10 -44.20
CA GLY A 142 -55.82 -17.85 -44.98
C GLY A 142 -54.65 -16.96 -44.62
N VAL A 143 -54.67 -15.72 -45.09
CA VAL A 143 -53.65 -14.70 -44.77
C VAL A 143 -54.18 -13.74 -43.70
N HIS A 144 -53.41 -13.52 -42.63
CA HIS A 144 -53.79 -12.60 -41.56
C HIS A 144 -53.86 -11.15 -42.10
N GLY A 145 -54.95 -10.44 -41.78
CA GLY A 145 -55.25 -9.12 -42.33
C GLY A 145 -56.02 -9.14 -43.67
N VAL A 146 -56.34 -10.33 -44.21
CA VAL A 146 -57.07 -10.48 -45.49
C VAL A 146 -58.24 -11.45 -45.35
N ASP A 147 -58.02 -12.60 -44.72
CA ASP A 147 -59.03 -13.63 -44.54
C ASP A 147 -59.52 -13.68 -43.08
N ASP A 148 -60.76 -14.10 -42.88
CA ASP A 148 -61.22 -14.56 -41.56
C ASP A 148 -60.52 -15.88 -41.22
N LEU A 149 -59.72 -15.89 -40.15
CA LEU A 149 -59.02 -17.06 -39.63
C LEU A 149 -59.71 -17.59 -38.37
N ARG A 150 -59.40 -18.84 -38.02
CA ARG A 150 -59.87 -19.44 -36.77
C ARG A 150 -58.81 -20.35 -36.19
N ILE A 151 -58.41 -20.05 -34.96
CA ILE A 151 -57.55 -20.89 -34.13
C ILE A 151 -58.41 -21.59 -33.08
N ARG A 152 -58.21 -22.88 -32.89
CA ARG A 152 -58.71 -23.59 -31.71
C ARG A 152 -57.57 -23.73 -30.73
N VAL A 153 -57.83 -23.41 -29.47
CA VAL A 153 -56.90 -23.69 -28.37
C VAL A 153 -57.51 -24.81 -27.53
N THR A 154 -56.72 -25.84 -27.27
CA THR A 154 -57.03 -26.90 -26.31
C THR A 154 -56.18 -26.67 -25.06
N GLU A 155 -56.83 -26.57 -23.91
CA GLU A 155 -56.23 -26.37 -22.60
C GLU A 155 -55.68 -27.69 -22.01
N PRO A 156 -54.79 -27.65 -21.02
CA PRO A 156 -54.25 -28.86 -20.38
C PRO A 156 -55.32 -29.80 -19.80
N ASN A 157 -56.43 -29.25 -19.32
CA ASN A 157 -57.57 -30.00 -18.80
C ASN A 157 -58.47 -30.62 -19.91
N GLY A 158 -58.18 -30.35 -21.19
CA GLY A 158 -58.92 -30.82 -22.36
C GLY A 158 -60.02 -29.87 -22.86
N ASP A 159 -60.26 -28.74 -22.19
CA ASP A 159 -61.22 -27.73 -22.64
C ASP A 159 -60.80 -27.10 -23.95
N ARG A 160 -61.77 -26.75 -24.79
CA ARG A 160 -61.51 -26.24 -26.15
C ARG A 160 -62.22 -24.94 -26.40
N ARG A 161 -61.47 -23.93 -26.84
CA ARG A 161 -61.97 -22.61 -27.23
C ARG A 161 -61.62 -22.32 -28.67
N ASN A 162 -62.53 -21.66 -29.40
CA ASN A 162 -62.23 -21.18 -30.75
C ASN A 162 -62.13 -19.66 -30.74
N TYR A 163 -61.01 -19.15 -31.26
CA TYR A 163 -60.73 -17.73 -31.42
C TYR A 163 -60.92 -17.37 -32.90
N ASN A 164 -61.81 -16.42 -33.17
CA ASN A 164 -62.00 -15.89 -34.51
C ASN A 164 -61.08 -14.68 -34.69
N VAL A 165 -60.12 -14.82 -35.59
CA VAL A 165 -59.16 -13.79 -35.96
C VAL A 165 -59.69 -13.19 -37.26
N ARG A 166 -60.27 -12.00 -37.20
CA ARG A 166 -61.00 -11.44 -38.35
C ARG A 166 -60.05 -10.75 -39.32
N ASP A 167 -60.47 -10.65 -40.57
CA ASP A 167 -59.76 -9.96 -41.65
C ASP A 167 -59.31 -8.52 -41.30
N HIS A 168 -60.14 -7.78 -40.54
CA HIS A 168 -59.88 -6.40 -40.13
C HIS A 168 -59.20 -6.26 -38.76
N HIS A 169 -58.80 -7.35 -38.12
CA HIS A 169 -57.96 -7.26 -36.93
C HIS A 169 -56.52 -6.97 -37.35
N ASP A 170 -55.90 -6.00 -36.69
CA ASP A 170 -54.49 -5.70 -36.92
C ASP A 170 -53.61 -6.93 -36.59
N PRO A 171 -52.52 -7.13 -37.33
CA PRO A 171 -51.46 -8.03 -36.92
C PRO A 171 -51.04 -7.76 -35.48
N ASP A 172 -50.70 -8.83 -34.78
CA ASP A 172 -50.26 -8.82 -33.38
C ASP A 172 -51.30 -8.34 -32.35
N ARG A 173 -52.58 -8.26 -32.74
CA ARG A 173 -53.68 -8.11 -31.78
C ARG A 173 -53.64 -9.25 -30.75
N GLN A 174 -53.83 -8.89 -29.48
CA GLN A 174 -53.94 -9.84 -28.37
C GLN A 174 -55.30 -10.55 -28.35
N TYR A 175 -55.26 -11.86 -28.15
CA TYR A 175 -56.40 -12.73 -27.89
C TYR A 175 -56.22 -13.40 -26.53
N ASP A 176 -57.02 -12.96 -25.55
CA ASP A 176 -57.01 -13.45 -24.17
C ASP A 176 -57.39 -14.94 -24.09
N LEU A 177 -56.51 -15.73 -23.47
CA LEU A 177 -56.68 -17.17 -23.27
C LEU A 177 -57.47 -17.50 -21.99
N GLN A 178 -57.85 -16.52 -21.18
CA GLN A 178 -58.58 -16.66 -19.91
C GLN A 178 -57.84 -17.50 -18.88
N ASN A 179 -56.51 -17.40 -18.88
CA ASN A 179 -55.59 -18.03 -17.93
C ASN A 179 -54.40 -17.10 -17.63
N GLY A 180 -54.63 -15.78 -17.70
CA GLY A 180 -53.61 -14.74 -17.58
C GLY A 180 -52.69 -14.59 -18.80
N LEU A 181 -52.68 -15.55 -19.72
CA LEU A 181 -51.97 -15.47 -20.99
C LEU A 181 -52.84 -14.92 -22.10
N TYR A 182 -52.18 -14.41 -23.14
CA TYR A 182 -52.77 -14.12 -24.44
C TYR A 182 -51.86 -14.66 -25.54
N PHE A 183 -52.43 -14.89 -26.72
CA PHE A 183 -51.63 -15.04 -27.93
C PHE A 183 -51.82 -13.88 -28.89
N THR A 184 -50.82 -13.63 -29.71
CA THR A 184 -50.90 -12.78 -30.90
C THR A 184 -50.56 -13.59 -32.14
N LEU A 185 -50.96 -13.08 -33.29
CA LEU A 185 -50.56 -13.61 -34.59
C LEU A 185 -49.95 -12.49 -35.41
N GLY A 186 -48.71 -12.67 -35.84
CA GLY A 186 -48.05 -11.76 -36.76
C GLY A 186 -48.67 -11.79 -38.16
N PRO A 187 -48.16 -10.98 -39.09
CA PRO A 187 -48.54 -11.06 -40.49
C PRO A 187 -48.07 -12.40 -41.09
N GLY A 188 -48.85 -12.97 -42.01
CA GLY A 188 -48.47 -14.19 -42.71
C GLY A 188 -49.65 -15.08 -43.06
N ALA A 189 -49.34 -16.24 -43.63
CA ALA A 189 -50.34 -17.25 -43.99
C ALA A 189 -50.44 -18.31 -42.89
N LEU A 190 -51.65 -18.82 -42.66
CA LEU A 190 -51.90 -20.02 -41.88
C LEU A 190 -52.39 -21.14 -42.79
N VAL A 191 -51.95 -22.37 -42.53
CA VAL A 191 -52.35 -23.58 -43.25
C VAL A 191 -53.24 -24.44 -42.36
N ARG A 192 -54.29 -25.00 -42.94
CA ARG A 192 -55.35 -25.66 -42.18
C ARG A 192 -54.85 -26.96 -41.55
N ARG A 193 -55.22 -27.20 -40.29
CA ARG A 193 -54.84 -28.34 -39.44
C ARG A 193 -53.40 -28.36 -38.95
N GLU A 194 -52.59 -27.34 -39.27
CA GLU A 194 -51.31 -27.18 -38.61
C GLU A 194 -51.53 -26.87 -37.14
N THR A 195 -50.63 -27.38 -36.31
CA THR A 195 -50.64 -27.20 -34.87
C THR A 195 -49.34 -26.62 -34.37
N THR A 196 -49.43 -25.99 -33.19
CA THR A 196 -48.27 -25.64 -32.38
C THR A 196 -48.64 -25.74 -30.91
N SER A 197 -47.66 -25.73 -30.02
CA SER A 197 -47.92 -25.98 -28.60
C SER A 197 -47.01 -25.21 -27.66
N VAL A 198 -47.54 -24.91 -26.48
CA VAL A 198 -46.87 -24.23 -25.38
C VAL A 198 -47.04 -25.08 -24.13
N GLN A 199 -45.97 -25.29 -23.38
CA GLN A 199 -46.04 -25.86 -22.05
C GLN A 199 -46.35 -24.76 -21.04
N VAL A 200 -47.27 -25.02 -20.13
CA VAL A 200 -47.59 -24.17 -18.99
C VAL A 200 -47.38 -24.93 -17.69
N PHE A 201 -46.89 -24.24 -16.67
CA PHE A 201 -46.58 -24.82 -15.37
C PHE A 201 -47.16 -23.95 -14.25
N ASP A 202 -48.08 -24.51 -13.48
CA ASP A 202 -48.77 -23.87 -12.35
C ASP A 202 -47.99 -23.94 -11.02
N ASN A 203 -46.81 -24.56 -11.06
CA ASN A 203 -45.95 -24.83 -9.90
C ASN A 203 -44.46 -24.61 -10.17
N VAL A 204 -44.11 -23.96 -11.29
CA VAL A 204 -42.73 -23.63 -11.66
C VAL A 204 -42.67 -22.13 -11.98
N GLY A 205 -41.87 -21.38 -11.23
CA GLY A 205 -41.67 -19.95 -11.44
C GLY A 205 -41.05 -19.61 -12.80
N ALA A 206 -41.35 -18.40 -13.28
CA ALA A 206 -40.71 -17.86 -14.48
C ALA A 206 -39.26 -17.50 -14.17
N VAL A 207 -38.35 -17.80 -15.10
CA VAL A 207 -36.92 -17.55 -14.94
C VAL A 207 -36.45 -16.52 -15.97
N VAL A 208 -35.75 -15.49 -15.52
CA VAL A 208 -35.12 -14.49 -16.39
C VAL A 208 -34.03 -15.12 -17.24
N ASN A 209 -33.95 -14.71 -18.51
CA ASN A 209 -32.85 -15.06 -19.39
C ASN A 209 -31.94 -13.84 -19.61
N PRO A 210 -30.80 -13.74 -18.91
CA PRO A 210 -29.93 -12.57 -18.99
C PRO A 210 -29.14 -12.45 -20.30
N ASP A 211 -29.14 -13.49 -21.15
CA ASP A 211 -28.47 -13.52 -22.45
C ASP A 211 -29.39 -13.11 -23.62
N ASN A 212 -30.67 -12.89 -23.35
CA ASN A 212 -31.63 -12.43 -24.34
C ASN A 212 -31.66 -10.90 -24.39
N PRO A 213 -31.88 -10.27 -25.58
CA PRO A 213 -31.95 -8.82 -25.70
C PRO A 213 -33.07 -8.22 -24.85
N LEU A 214 -32.85 -7.06 -24.25
CA LEU A 214 -33.80 -6.36 -23.36
C LEU A 214 -35.12 -6.01 -24.06
N GLY A 215 -35.08 -5.71 -25.36
CA GLY A 215 -36.25 -5.52 -26.22
C GLY A 215 -36.65 -6.77 -27.02
N GLY A 216 -36.12 -7.94 -26.63
CA GLY A 216 -36.37 -9.19 -27.31
C GLY A 216 -37.83 -9.62 -27.23
N ILE A 217 -38.32 -10.23 -28.32
CA ILE A 217 -39.68 -10.74 -28.44
C ILE A 217 -39.66 -12.24 -28.72
N ARG A 218 -40.81 -12.90 -28.57
CA ARG A 218 -40.93 -14.35 -28.79
C ARG A 218 -39.84 -15.09 -28.01
N ASN A 219 -39.12 -16.02 -28.65
CA ASN A 219 -38.10 -16.84 -27.99
C ASN A 219 -36.82 -16.07 -27.60
N SER A 220 -36.67 -14.84 -28.06
CA SER A 220 -35.61 -13.92 -27.62
C SER A 220 -36.06 -13.00 -26.48
N ASN A 221 -37.25 -13.19 -25.91
CA ASN A 221 -37.71 -12.41 -24.77
C ASN A 221 -36.84 -12.71 -23.53
N PRO A 222 -36.33 -11.68 -22.82
CA PRO A 222 -35.51 -11.86 -21.61
C PRO A 222 -36.32 -12.34 -20.39
N ASN A 223 -37.64 -12.45 -20.55
CA ASN A 223 -38.60 -12.89 -19.53
C ASN A 223 -38.55 -12.03 -18.26
N LEU A 224 -38.53 -10.71 -18.43
CA LEU A 224 -38.69 -9.75 -17.34
C LEU A 224 -40.15 -9.78 -16.81
N GLN A 225 -40.37 -9.31 -15.58
CA GLN A 225 -41.70 -9.32 -14.94
C GLN A 225 -42.76 -8.70 -15.86
N PHE A 226 -43.83 -9.45 -16.10
CA PHE A 226 -44.97 -8.99 -16.88
C PHE A 226 -45.61 -7.74 -16.25
N GLY A 227 -46.11 -6.83 -17.08
CA GLY A 227 -46.75 -5.60 -16.63
C GLY A 227 -45.78 -4.49 -16.20
N THR A 228 -44.47 -4.73 -16.21
CA THR A 228 -43.47 -3.64 -16.11
C THR A 228 -43.38 -2.88 -17.44
N PRO A 229 -43.10 -1.56 -17.42
CA PRO A 229 -42.82 -0.83 -18.66
C PRO A 229 -41.66 -1.46 -19.42
N GLY A 230 -41.82 -1.62 -20.74
CA GLY A 230 -40.76 -2.14 -21.58
C GLY A 230 -39.50 -1.28 -21.51
N VAL A 231 -38.35 -1.93 -21.56
CA VAL A 231 -37.05 -1.24 -21.70
C VAL A 231 -36.98 -0.56 -23.06
N VAL A 232 -36.50 0.67 -23.08
CA VAL A 232 -36.29 1.48 -24.29
C VAL A 232 -34.84 1.94 -24.37
N ASP A 233 -34.41 2.35 -25.56
CA ASP A 233 -33.09 2.96 -25.74
C ASP A 233 -32.97 4.23 -24.90
N GLY A 234 -31.90 4.34 -24.11
CA GLY A 234 -31.71 5.44 -23.17
C GLY A 234 -30.43 5.28 -22.35
N SER A 235 -30.44 5.83 -21.15
CA SER A 235 -29.35 5.67 -20.17
C SER A 235 -29.83 5.90 -18.74
N PHE A 236 -28.99 5.55 -17.79
CA PHE A 236 -29.10 5.93 -16.37
C PHE A 236 -27.73 6.36 -15.85
N ASP A 237 -27.67 7.06 -14.73
CA ASP A 237 -26.42 7.41 -14.05
C ASP A 237 -26.17 6.47 -12.87
N LEU A 238 -24.92 6.02 -12.70
CA LEU A 238 -24.43 5.24 -11.57
C LEU A 238 -23.21 5.93 -10.97
N ASN A 239 -23.31 6.40 -9.73
CA ASN A 239 -22.28 7.20 -9.07
C ASN A 239 -21.80 8.39 -9.92
N GLY A 240 -22.74 9.04 -10.60
CA GLY A 240 -22.47 10.15 -11.52
C GLY A 240 -21.93 9.76 -12.90
N GLN A 241 -21.75 8.47 -13.20
CA GLN A 241 -21.39 8.00 -14.55
C GLN A 241 -22.57 7.50 -15.35
N ASN A 242 -22.70 8.03 -16.57
CA ASN A 242 -23.77 7.66 -17.48
C ASN A 242 -23.52 6.28 -18.12
N ILE A 243 -24.47 5.38 -17.95
CA ILE A 243 -24.50 4.03 -18.50
C ILE A 243 -25.58 3.98 -19.57
N ASN A 244 -25.17 3.84 -20.83
CA ASN A 244 -26.11 3.67 -21.95
C ASN A 244 -26.83 2.33 -21.87
N VAL A 245 -28.04 2.28 -22.39
CA VAL A 245 -28.88 1.08 -22.51
C VAL A 245 -29.53 1.07 -23.89
N SER A 246 -29.46 -0.05 -24.58
CA SER A 246 -30.13 -0.31 -25.85
C SER A 246 -31.07 -1.50 -25.71
N THR A 247 -32.19 -1.48 -26.43
CA THR A 247 -33.08 -2.64 -26.58
C THR A 247 -32.40 -3.86 -27.21
N ALA A 248 -31.28 -3.66 -27.91
CA ALA A 248 -30.45 -4.74 -28.44
C ALA A 248 -29.44 -5.31 -27.43
N ASP A 249 -29.17 -4.60 -26.33
CA ASP A 249 -28.31 -5.10 -25.25
C ASP A 249 -29.01 -6.25 -24.52
N THR A 250 -28.23 -7.15 -23.92
CA THR A 250 -28.68 -8.13 -22.93
C THR A 250 -28.48 -7.59 -21.51
N ILE A 251 -28.98 -8.28 -20.47
CA ILE A 251 -28.66 -7.93 -19.07
C ILE A 251 -27.15 -8.02 -18.85
N ASN A 252 -26.53 -9.06 -19.40
CA ASN A 252 -25.08 -9.28 -19.29
C ASN A 252 -24.27 -8.16 -19.97
N ASP A 253 -24.71 -7.64 -21.12
CA ASP A 253 -24.03 -6.51 -21.78
C ASP A 253 -24.04 -5.24 -20.91
N VAL A 254 -25.15 -4.97 -20.21
CA VAL A 254 -25.25 -3.81 -19.32
C VAL A 254 -24.38 -4.03 -18.07
N ILE A 255 -24.38 -5.23 -17.49
CA ILE A 255 -23.50 -5.58 -16.36
C ILE A 255 -22.03 -5.42 -16.74
N ASP A 256 -21.62 -5.92 -17.90
CA ASP A 256 -20.26 -5.77 -18.41
C ASP A 256 -19.90 -4.28 -18.59
N ARG A 257 -20.83 -3.47 -19.10
CA ARG A 257 -20.66 -2.03 -19.23
C ARG A 257 -20.48 -1.33 -17.89
N ILE A 258 -21.23 -1.74 -16.86
CA ILE A 258 -21.07 -1.24 -15.49
C ILE A 258 -19.69 -1.61 -14.94
N ASN A 259 -19.29 -2.87 -15.06
CA ASN A 259 -18.01 -3.39 -14.57
C ASN A 259 -16.79 -2.76 -15.25
N LEU A 260 -16.93 -2.31 -16.50
CA LEU A 260 -15.90 -1.59 -17.24
C LEU A 260 -15.91 -0.07 -17.03
N SER A 261 -16.94 0.46 -16.36
CA SER A 261 -17.10 1.90 -16.15
C SER A 261 -16.19 2.44 -15.04
N SER A 262 -16.09 3.76 -14.94
CA SER A 262 -15.44 4.44 -13.81
C SER A 262 -16.38 4.73 -12.64
N ALA A 263 -17.56 4.10 -12.58
CA ALA A 263 -18.50 4.27 -11.48
C ALA A 263 -18.00 3.68 -10.15
N GLY A 264 -16.94 2.86 -10.21
CA GLY A 264 -16.31 2.25 -9.05
C GLY A 264 -17.11 1.08 -8.46
N VAL A 265 -18.07 0.51 -9.18
CA VAL A 265 -18.94 -0.56 -8.68
C VAL A 265 -18.74 -1.82 -9.52
N THR A 266 -18.77 -2.98 -8.88
CA THR A 266 -18.90 -4.29 -9.53
C THR A 266 -20.34 -4.76 -9.43
N ALA A 267 -20.94 -5.12 -10.56
CA ALA A 267 -22.28 -5.70 -10.68
C ALA A 267 -22.19 -7.18 -11.09
N THR A 268 -23.11 -8.01 -10.59
CA THR A 268 -23.21 -9.44 -10.94
C THR A 268 -24.65 -9.90 -10.93
N PHE A 269 -25.08 -10.65 -11.95
CA PHE A 269 -26.38 -11.32 -11.94
C PHE A 269 -26.29 -12.64 -11.17
N ASN A 270 -27.15 -12.80 -10.18
CA ASN A 270 -27.25 -14.00 -9.37
C ASN A 270 -28.43 -14.85 -9.84
N ALA A 271 -28.17 -15.91 -10.59
CA ALA A 271 -29.22 -16.79 -11.12
C ALA A 271 -29.97 -17.59 -10.04
N GLY A 272 -29.43 -17.69 -8.82
CA GLY A 272 -30.09 -18.40 -7.72
C GLY A 272 -31.15 -17.55 -7.01
N THR A 273 -30.97 -16.23 -6.97
CA THR A 273 -31.91 -15.27 -6.40
C THR A 273 -32.59 -14.39 -7.44
N GLU A 274 -32.26 -14.57 -8.73
CA GLU A 274 -32.70 -13.74 -9.86
C GLU A 274 -32.60 -12.23 -9.60
N GLN A 275 -31.51 -11.82 -8.96
CA GLN A 275 -31.21 -10.43 -8.59
C GLN A 275 -29.89 -9.99 -9.21
N ILE A 276 -29.68 -8.67 -9.28
CA ILE A 276 -28.36 -8.10 -9.55
C ILE A 276 -27.79 -7.57 -8.24
N ASP A 277 -26.61 -8.07 -7.90
CA ASP A 277 -25.83 -7.67 -6.74
C ASP A 277 -24.77 -6.64 -7.16
N PHE A 278 -24.69 -5.54 -6.42
CA PHE A 278 -23.70 -4.48 -6.61
C PHE A 278 -22.82 -4.36 -5.38
N ILE A 279 -21.51 -4.27 -5.60
CA ILE A 279 -20.49 -4.09 -4.55
C ILE A 279 -19.60 -2.92 -4.94
N GLN A 280 -19.42 -1.97 -4.04
CA GLN A 280 -18.49 -0.86 -4.23
C GLN A 280 -17.04 -1.38 -4.18
N ASN A 281 -16.21 -0.97 -5.14
CA ASN A 281 -14.83 -1.46 -5.25
C ASN A 281 -13.92 -0.90 -4.15
N THR A 282 -14.27 0.26 -3.58
CA THR A 282 -13.58 0.87 -2.46
C THR A 282 -14.36 0.60 -1.17
N THR A 283 -13.69 0.08 -0.15
CA THR A 283 -14.29 -0.15 1.17
C THR A 283 -14.42 1.16 1.96
N GLY A 284 -15.19 1.12 3.05
CA GLY A 284 -15.43 2.26 3.93
C GLY A 284 -16.85 2.82 3.82
N SER A 285 -17.21 3.70 4.75
CA SER A 285 -18.57 4.26 4.87
C SER A 285 -18.86 5.38 3.87
N VAL A 286 -17.82 6.03 3.33
CA VAL A 286 -17.94 7.16 2.40
C VAL A 286 -18.33 6.72 0.98
N PRO A 287 -17.69 5.71 0.36
CA PRO A 287 -18.11 5.21 -0.95
C PRO A 287 -19.56 4.68 -0.92
N THR A 288 -20.34 4.99 -1.96
CA THR A 288 -21.75 4.60 -2.06
C THR A 288 -22.10 4.04 -3.44
N ILE A 289 -23.36 3.66 -3.61
CA ILE A 289 -23.94 3.17 -4.87
C ILE A 289 -25.23 3.96 -5.11
N ASP A 290 -25.16 4.96 -5.98
CA ASP A 290 -26.27 5.87 -6.27
C ASP A 290 -26.71 5.72 -7.72
N PHE A 291 -28.02 5.51 -7.93
CA PHE A 291 -28.63 5.46 -9.24
C PHE A 291 -29.49 6.69 -9.48
N ALA A 292 -29.37 7.31 -10.65
CA ALA A 292 -30.16 8.48 -11.01
C ALA A 292 -30.52 8.50 -12.50
N ASN A 293 -31.43 9.40 -12.88
CA ASN A 293 -31.69 9.81 -14.27
C ASN A 293 -31.96 8.67 -15.27
N ASP A 294 -32.65 7.60 -14.85
CA ASP A 294 -33.02 6.51 -15.77
C ASP A 294 -34.07 6.97 -16.80
N THR A 295 -33.69 6.91 -18.07
CA THR A 295 -34.52 7.18 -19.25
C THR A 295 -34.85 5.93 -20.05
N SER A 296 -34.27 4.79 -19.68
CA SER A 296 -34.40 3.49 -20.36
C SER A 296 -35.47 2.58 -19.75
N ASN A 297 -35.99 2.93 -18.57
CA ASN A 297 -36.82 2.08 -17.69
C ASN A 297 -36.09 0.84 -17.14
N LEU A 298 -34.79 0.67 -17.39
CA LEU A 298 -34.06 -0.52 -17.00
C LEU A 298 -34.02 -0.69 -15.47
N LEU A 299 -33.84 0.39 -14.70
CA LEU A 299 -33.76 0.29 -13.24
C LEU A 299 -35.07 -0.20 -12.64
N GLN A 300 -36.21 0.18 -13.23
CA GLN A 300 -37.50 -0.36 -12.80
C GLN A 300 -37.66 -1.83 -13.19
N ALA A 301 -37.28 -2.18 -14.42
CA ALA A 301 -37.40 -3.54 -14.92
C ALA A 301 -36.52 -4.54 -14.14
N LEU A 302 -35.36 -4.08 -13.64
CA LEU A 302 -34.42 -4.88 -12.85
C LEU A 302 -34.59 -4.72 -11.32
N LYS A 303 -35.67 -4.06 -10.88
CA LYS A 303 -36.02 -3.87 -9.45
C LYS A 303 -34.98 -3.09 -8.64
N LEU A 304 -34.30 -2.13 -9.28
CA LEU A 304 -33.27 -1.28 -8.70
C LEU A 304 -33.78 0.10 -8.28
N SER A 305 -34.91 0.56 -8.81
CA SER A 305 -35.47 1.88 -8.47
C SER A 305 -35.89 2.03 -6.99
N SER A 306 -36.17 0.91 -6.31
CA SER A 306 -36.47 0.83 -4.88
C SER A 306 -35.41 0.10 -4.07
N ALA A 307 -34.28 -0.25 -4.67
CA ALA A 307 -33.19 -0.92 -3.98
C ALA A 307 -32.54 0.02 -2.95
N THR A 308 -32.17 -0.54 -1.80
CA THR A 308 -31.55 0.21 -0.70
C THR A 308 -30.08 -0.12 -0.61
N VAL A 309 -29.24 0.92 -0.53
CA VAL A 309 -27.81 0.76 -0.25
C VAL A 309 -27.63 0.33 1.20
N THR A 310 -26.84 -0.71 1.42
CA THR A 310 -26.21 -1.00 2.71
C THR A 310 -24.86 -0.27 2.73
N PRO A 311 -24.67 0.75 3.58
CA PRO A 311 -23.41 1.48 3.66
C PRO A 311 -22.23 0.55 3.97
N GLY A 312 -21.05 0.91 3.48
CA GLY A 312 -19.82 0.27 3.92
C GLY A 312 -19.48 0.64 5.36
N VAL A 313 -18.44 0.01 5.89
CA VAL A 313 -17.99 0.19 7.27
C VAL A 313 -16.51 0.53 7.26
N ASP A 314 -16.14 1.60 7.95
CA ASP A 314 -14.75 2.00 8.17
C ASP A 314 -14.09 1.13 9.24
N PRO A 315 -12.76 0.98 9.28
CA PRO A 315 -12.11 0.29 10.40
C PRO A 315 -12.35 1.05 11.71
N GLU A 316 -12.38 0.35 12.84
CA GLU A 316 -12.76 0.93 14.14
C GLU A 316 -11.82 2.06 14.63
N ASP A 317 -10.61 2.20 14.10
CA ASP A 317 -9.73 3.34 14.40
C ASP A 317 -10.12 4.63 13.67
N GLU A 318 -10.93 4.53 12.62
CA GLU A 318 -11.48 5.65 11.84
C GLU A 318 -12.95 5.95 12.17
N GLN A 319 -13.65 5.02 12.84
CA GLN A 319 -15.02 5.23 13.35
C GLN A 319 -15.05 6.15 14.57
N VAL A 320 -16.20 6.80 14.81
CA VAL A 320 -16.39 7.61 16.01
C VAL A 320 -16.34 6.76 17.28
N LEU A 321 -15.79 7.31 18.37
CA LEU A 321 -15.55 6.54 19.59
C LEU A 321 -16.83 5.91 20.18
N ASP A 322 -17.98 6.59 20.07
CA ASP A 322 -19.26 6.10 20.59
C ASP A 322 -19.70 4.76 19.95
N ASP A 323 -19.30 4.50 18.70
CA ASP A 323 -19.69 3.30 17.95
C ASP A 323 -18.74 2.12 18.20
N VAL A 324 -17.59 2.36 18.83
CA VAL A 324 -16.53 1.37 19.01
C VAL A 324 -16.51 0.87 20.46
N ALA A 325 -16.78 -0.43 20.63
CA ALA A 325 -16.92 -1.03 21.96
C ALA A 325 -15.68 -0.84 22.85
N ALA A 326 -14.47 -0.86 22.27
CA ALA A 326 -13.21 -0.65 22.98
C ALA A 326 -13.11 0.73 23.65
N PHE A 327 -13.86 1.72 23.17
CA PHE A 327 -13.86 3.10 23.68
C PHE A 327 -15.10 3.46 24.49
N SER A 328 -15.97 2.47 24.81
CA SER A 328 -17.21 2.68 25.56
C SER A 328 -17.08 3.28 26.97
N SER A 329 -15.87 3.27 27.55
CA SER A 329 -15.58 3.94 28.84
C SER A 329 -15.10 5.39 28.69
N VAL A 330 -14.87 5.86 27.47
CA VAL A 330 -14.40 7.21 27.19
C VAL A 330 -15.58 8.18 27.22
N VAL A 331 -15.36 9.39 27.73
CA VAL A 331 -16.35 10.48 27.69
C VAL A 331 -15.73 11.73 27.07
N SER A 332 -16.55 12.54 26.39
CA SER A 332 -16.11 13.82 25.82
C SER A 332 -15.57 14.77 26.90
N GLY A 333 -14.55 15.55 26.56
CA GLY A 333 -13.86 16.45 27.48
C GLY A 333 -12.50 16.87 26.93
N ASP A 334 -11.61 17.35 27.80
CA ASP A 334 -10.24 17.68 27.42
C ASP A 334 -9.28 16.69 28.06
N ILE A 335 -8.35 16.12 27.28
CA ILE A 335 -7.16 15.42 27.79
C ILE A 335 -6.01 16.41 27.95
N ASP A 336 -5.10 16.18 28.90
CA ASP A 336 -3.92 17.02 29.12
C ASP A 336 -2.64 16.25 28.73
N ILE A 337 -1.88 16.81 27.79
CA ILE A 337 -0.55 16.33 27.44
C ILE A 337 0.44 17.49 27.58
N ASN A 338 1.43 17.36 28.46
CA ASN A 338 2.45 18.37 28.75
C ASN A 338 1.86 19.77 29.08
N GLY A 339 0.71 19.83 29.75
CA GLY A 339 0.01 21.07 30.10
C GLY A 339 -0.85 21.66 28.98
N ASN A 340 -0.97 20.98 27.84
CA ASN A 340 -1.83 21.37 26.74
C ASN A 340 -3.14 20.59 26.81
N LEU A 341 -4.25 21.32 26.93
CA LEU A 341 -5.59 20.74 26.86
C LEU A 341 -5.99 20.49 25.42
N ILE A 342 -6.38 19.26 25.12
CA ILE A 342 -6.81 18.81 23.80
C ILE A 342 -8.23 18.26 23.95
N SER A 343 -9.19 18.93 23.34
CA SER A 343 -10.59 18.48 23.37
C SER A 343 -10.77 17.18 22.59
N ILE A 344 -11.65 16.30 23.08
CA ILE A 344 -12.16 15.10 22.42
C ILE A 344 -13.69 15.07 22.56
N ASP A 345 -14.38 14.64 21.49
CA ASP A 345 -15.83 14.44 21.44
C ASP A 345 -16.14 13.03 20.93
N THR A 346 -16.65 12.15 21.79
CA THR A 346 -16.86 10.74 21.46
C THR A 346 -17.89 10.52 20.34
N SER A 347 -18.78 11.48 20.11
CA SER A 347 -19.82 11.43 19.08
C SER A 347 -19.34 11.91 17.69
N ALA A 348 -18.15 12.51 17.63
CA ALA A 348 -17.64 13.15 16.41
C ALA A 348 -16.20 12.74 16.06
N ASP A 349 -15.41 12.33 17.04
CA ASP A 349 -14.00 12.01 16.88
C ASP A 349 -13.76 10.51 16.81
N SER A 350 -12.81 10.11 15.96
CA SER A 350 -12.22 8.77 15.92
C SER A 350 -10.86 8.74 16.62
N LEU A 351 -10.30 7.55 16.83
CA LEU A 351 -8.93 7.41 17.35
C LEU A 351 -7.94 8.14 16.44
N ALA A 352 -8.01 7.91 15.12
CA ALA A 352 -7.14 8.57 14.15
C ALA A 352 -7.23 10.10 14.24
N ALA A 353 -8.44 10.66 14.30
CA ALA A 353 -8.64 12.11 14.42
C ALA A 353 -8.05 12.69 15.71
N ILE A 354 -8.13 11.96 16.83
CA ILE A 354 -7.55 12.40 18.11
C ILE A 354 -6.03 12.34 18.07
N LEU A 355 -5.43 11.28 17.53
CA LEU A 355 -3.97 11.17 17.40
C LEU A 355 -3.41 12.27 16.48
N ASP A 356 -4.08 12.58 15.38
CA ASP A 356 -3.74 13.70 14.52
C ASP A 356 -3.85 15.04 15.26
N ARG A 357 -4.87 15.21 16.10
CA ARG A 357 -5.03 16.40 16.94
C ARG A 357 -3.91 16.52 17.97
N ILE A 358 -3.45 15.42 18.56
CA ILE A 358 -2.29 15.37 19.46
C ILE A 358 -1.02 15.77 18.70
N ASN A 359 -0.78 15.22 17.52
CA ASN A 359 0.38 15.55 16.68
C ASN A 359 0.43 17.01 16.25
N ASN A 360 -0.73 17.61 16.03
CA ASN A 360 -0.87 19.03 15.64
C ASN A 360 -1.02 19.97 16.84
N SER A 361 -0.91 19.46 18.07
CA SER A 361 -0.99 20.26 19.29
C SER A 361 0.36 20.94 19.62
N GLY A 362 0.33 21.86 20.58
CA GLY A 362 1.54 22.46 21.15
C GLY A 362 2.22 21.60 22.23
N ALA A 363 1.92 20.30 22.31
CA ALA A 363 2.40 19.43 23.37
C ALA A 363 3.81 18.85 23.15
N ASP A 364 4.46 19.14 22.01
CA ASP A 364 5.80 18.68 21.65
C ASP A 364 5.96 17.13 21.70
N VAL A 365 4.95 16.41 21.24
CA VAL A 365 4.92 14.93 21.16
C VAL A 365 4.68 14.44 19.73
N ILE A 366 4.91 13.15 19.51
CA ILE A 366 4.47 12.39 18.34
C ILE A 366 3.60 11.24 18.87
N ALA A 367 2.35 11.23 18.45
CA ALA A 367 1.39 10.17 18.68
C ALA A 367 1.26 9.31 17.42
N SER A 368 1.29 7.99 17.58
CA SER A 368 1.17 7.04 16.48
C SER A 368 0.38 5.81 16.91
N PHE A 369 -0.30 5.19 15.95
CA PHE A 369 -0.97 3.90 16.09
C PHE A 369 -0.33 2.90 15.12
N ASP A 370 0.13 1.77 15.65
CA ASP A 370 0.58 0.64 14.83
C ASP A 370 -0.55 -0.36 14.70
N SER A 371 -1.13 -0.46 13.49
CA SER A 371 -2.26 -1.35 13.19
C SER A 371 -1.92 -2.85 13.35
N ASN A 372 -0.65 -3.24 13.25
CA ASN A 372 -0.26 -4.64 13.38
C ASN A 372 -0.24 -5.09 14.85
N THR A 373 0.30 -4.24 15.72
CA THR A 373 0.33 -4.51 17.17
C THR A 373 -0.91 -4.00 17.88
N GLN A 374 -1.70 -3.16 17.19
CA GLN A 374 -2.82 -2.39 17.71
C GLN A 374 -2.43 -1.59 18.95
N LYS A 375 -1.26 -0.96 18.92
CA LYS A 375 -0.74 -0.19 20.05
C LYS A 375 -0.60 1.26 19.68
N VAL A 376 -0.96 2.12 20.62
CA VAL A 376 -0.68 3.55 20.55
C VAL A 376 0.63 3.84 21.28
N VAL A 377 1.43 4.71 20.69
CA VAL A 377 2.65 5.27 21.29
C VAL A 377 2.57 6.79 21.21
N ILE A 378 2.77 7.45 22.34
CA ILE A 378 2.96 8.90 22.44
C ILE A 378 4.37 9.12 22.96
N GLU A 379 5.23 9.72 22.15
CA GLU A 379 6.66 9.91 22.42
C GLU A 379 6.99 11.40 22.41
N ALA A 380 7.81 11.87 23.35
CA ALA A 380 8.28 13.26 23.35
C ALA A 380 9.19 13.51 22.14
N GLN A 381 9.04 14.67 21.48
CA GLN A 381 9.91 15.04 20.35
C GLN A 381 11.37 15.31 20.76
N ASN A 382 11.64 15.46 22.07
CA ASN A 382 12.95 15.78 22.60
C ASN A 382 13.30 14.91 23.81
N ALA A 383 14.45 14.26 23.76
CA ALA A 383 14.98 13.38 24.81
C ALA A 383 15.25 14.06 26.15
N ALA A 384 15.29 15.40 26.18
CA ALA A 384 15.46 16.19 27.39
C ALA A 384 14.13 16.68 27.99
N SER A 385 13.00 16.45 27.31
CA SER A 385 11.67 16.88 27.76
C SER A 385 11.02 15.80 28.61
N GLU A 386 10.32 16.22 29.66
CA GLU A 386 9.37 15.35 30.37
C GLU A 386 8.15 15.07 29.50
N LEU A 387 7.52 13.91 29.71
CA LEU A 387 6.21 13.59 29.16
C LEU A 387 5.21 13.45 30.31
N ILE A 388 4.17 14.27 30.30
CA ILE A 388 3.06 14.21 31.24
C ILE A 388 1.79 13.92 30.45
N ILE A 389 1.07 12.88 30.86
CA ILE A 389 -0.18 12.45 30.24
C ILE A 389 -1.22 12.25 31.33
N ASP A 390 -2.36 12.93 31.18
CA ASP A 390 -3.51 12.83 32.09
C ASP A 390 -4.81 12.87 31.26
N SER A 391 -5.69 11.88 31.46
CA SER A 391 -6.97 11.87 30.73
C SER A 391 -7.93 12.93 31.24
N ASN A 392 -7.63 13.57 32.38
CA ASN A 392 -8.41 14.64 33.00
C ASN A 392 -9.89 14.24 33.15
N GLY A 393 -10.11 12.96 33.49
CA GLY A 393 -11.43 12.37 33.74
C GLY A 393 -12.16 11.84 32.50
N THR A 394 -11.60 12.01 31.29
CA THR A 394 -12.21 11.45 30.06
C THR A 394 -12.07 9.93 29.95
N GLY A 395 -11.10 9.33 30.65
CA GLY A 395 -10.81 7.89 30.55
C GLY A 395 -10.11 7.46 29.27
N PHE A 396 -9.74 8.40 28.38
CA PHE A 396 -9.16 8.12 27.07
C PHE A 396 -7.90 7.25 27.13
N PHE A 397 -6.86 7.65 27.89
CA PHE A 397 -5.62 6.88 27.97
C PHE A 397 -5.80 5.51 28.64
N GLY A 398 -6.74 5.41 29.59
CA GLY A 398 -7.17 4.13 30.16
C GLY A 398 -7.71 3.18 29.09
N ALA A 399 -8.58 3.67 28.19
CA ALA A 399 -9.08 2.87 27.06
C ALA A 399 -7.97 2.50 26.07
N LEU A 400 -6.94 3.34 25.94
CA LEU A 400 -5.73 3.02 25.16
C LEU A 400 -4.78 2.04 25.85
N ASN A 401 -5.09 1.56 27.05
CA ASN A 401 -4.21 0.75 27.90
C ASN A 401 -2.86 1.43 28.19
N ILE A 402 -2.83 2.77 28.20
CA ILE A 402 -1.68 3.61 28.52
C ILE A 402 -1.75 3.97 30.00
N VAL A 403 -0.62 3.83 30.69
CA VAL A 403 -0.51 4.28 32.08
C VAL A 403 -0.30 5.79 32.09
N GLU A 404 -1.23 6.51 32.72
CA GLU A 404 -1.15 7.96 32.91
C GLU A 404 -0.08 8.34 33.94
N GLY A 405 0.44 9.55 33.82
CA GLY A 405 1.41 10.12 34.75
C GLY A 405 2.56 10.84 34.06
N ARG A 406 3.63 11.04 34.84
CA ARG A 406 4.85 11.71 34.43
C ARG A 406 5.94 10.70 34.12
N VAL A 407 6.52 10.79 32.94
CA VAL A 407 7.72 10.08 32.50
C VAL A 407 8.85 11.10 32.36
N ASP A 408 9.88 10.94 33.21
CA ASP A 408 11.06 11.79 33.15
C ASP A 408 12.00 11.31 32.02
N PRO A 409 12.77 12.22 31.40
CA PRO A 409 13.85 11.84 30.50
C PRO A 409 14.85 10.94 31.21
N GLU A 410 15.25 9.84 30.56
CA GLU A 410 16.29 8.97 31.08
C GLU A 410 17.55 9.82 31.27
N ALA A 411 18.07 9.86 32.51
CA ALA A 411 19.09 10.84 32.90
C ALA A 411 20.27 10.83 31.92
N LEU A 412 20.68 12.03 31.45
CA LEU A 412 21.86 12.28 30.61
C LEU A 412 22.99 11.31 30.99
N SER A 413 23.42 10.49 30.02
CA SER A 413 24.34 9.40 30.28
C SER A 413 25.57 9.86 31.06
N SER A 414 26.00 9.04 32.02
CA SER A 414 27.22 9.33 32.78
C SER A 414 28.40 9.40 31.82
N GLY A 415 28.97 10.58 31.60
CA GLY A 415 30.18 10.69 30.79
C GLY A 415 31.31 9.84 31.36
N LEU A 416 32.36 9.66 30.56
CA LEU A 416 33.44 8.74 30.89
C LEU A 416 34.16 9.18 32.17
N SER A 417 34.72 8.21 32.90
CA SER A 417 35.50 8.51 34.10
C SER A 417 36.61 9.51 33.76
N ARG A 418 36.89 10.44 34.68
CA ARG A 418 37.90 11.48 34.47
C ARG A 418 39.24 10.95 33.97
N SER A 419 39.72 9.84 34.55
CA SER A 419 40.95 9.16 34.12
C SER A 419 40.90 8.69 32.67
N ARG A 420 39.75 8.19 32.24
CA ARG A 420 39.54 7.65 30.90
C ARG A 420 39.34 8.75 29.86
N SER A 421 38.62 9.82 30.21
CA SER A 421 38.48 11.00 29.36
C SER A 421 39.85 11.61 29.04
N TYR A 422 40.76 11.68 30.01
CA TYR A 422 42.13 12.10 29.76
C TYR A 422 42.87 11.11 28.86
N ALA A 423 42.80 9.80 29.10
CA ALA A 423 43.47 8.81 28.25
C ALA A 423 43.03 8.90 26.78
N ILE A 424 41.73 9.03 26.52
CA ILE A 424 41.17 9.18 25.17
C ILE A 424 41.59 10.52 24.56
N ALA A 425 41.50 11.62 25.30
CA ALA A 425 41.91 12.94 24.81
C ALA A 425 43.40 12.98 24.46
N ASP A 426 44.23 12.26 25.20
CA ASP A 426 45.68 12.18 24.99
C ASP A 426 46.01 11.36 23.74
N ALA A 427 45.38 10.19 23.59
CA ALA A 427 45.51 9.36 22.40
C ALA A 427 45.02 10.09 21.15
N ALA A 428 43.89 10.80 21.23
CA ALA A 428 43.37 11.64 20.16
C ALA A 428 44.37 12.75 19.80
N THR A 429 44.88 13.46 20.81
CA THR A 429 45.89 14.52 20.61
C THR A 429 47.13 13.97 19.89
N ALA A 430 47.62 12.79 20.29
CA ALA A 430 48.78 12.16 19.66
C ALA A 430 48.52 11.78 18.20
N ALA A 431 47.41 11.10 17.91
CA ALA A 431 47.05 10.67 16.56
C ALA A 431 46.88 11.86 15.61
N PHE A 432 46.19 12.92 16.05
CA PHE A 432 45.94 14.10 15.22
C PHE A 432 47.18 14.98 15.05
N ALA A 433 48.07 15.04 16.05
CA ALA A 433 49.37 15.68 15.90
C ALA A 433 50.23 14.96 14.86
N GLN A 434 50.21 13.62 14.84
CA GLN A 434 50.93 12.82 13.85
C GLN A 434 50.33 12.96 12.45
N LEU A 435 49.00 13.00 12.34
CA LEU A 435 48.30 13.29 11.08
C LEU A 435 48.66 14.69 10.54
N SER A 436 48.67 15.70 11.40
CA SER A 436 49.12 17.05 11.02
C SER A 436 50.59 17.09 10.61
N SER A 437 51.46 16.36 11.32
CA SER A 437 52.87 16.21 10.97
C SER A 437 53.07 15.56 9.59
N LEU A 438 52.23 14.58 9.24
CA LEU A 438 52.20 13.97 7.90
C LEU A 438 51.81 14.99 6.82
N PHE A 439 50.79 15.81 7.06
CA PHE A 439 50.39 16.85 6.12
C PHE A 439 51.43 17.95 5.94
N ARG A 440 52.17 18.30 6.99
CA ARG A 440 53.23 19.33 6.96
C ARG A 440 54.54 18.88 6.31
N ASP A 441 54.80 17.58 6.25
CA ASP A 441 56.07 17.06 5.76
C ASP A 441 56.19 17.25 4.25
N SER A 442 57.10 18.14 3.82
CA SER A 442 57.27 18.52 2.43
C SER A 442 57.63 17.37 1.49
N THR A 443 58.12 16.23 2.02
CA THR A 443 58.33 14.99 1.24
C THR A 443 57.02 14.37 0.76
N PHE A 444 55.89 14.73 1.37
CA PHE A 444 54.54 14.45 0.88
C PHE A 444 53.99 15.57 -0.03
N VAL A 445 54.65 16.73 -0.12
CA VAL A 445 54.09 17.99 -0.69
C VAL A 445 54.74 18.44 -2.02
N GLY A 446 55.71 17.73 -2.60
CA GLY A 446 56.20 18.03 -3.96
C GLY A 446 57.00 16.89 -4.59
N ARG A 447 56.97 16.62 -5.91
CA ARG A 447 56.44 17.31 -7.10
C ARG A 447 55.95 16.27 -8.14
N GLY A 448 54.87 15.55 -7.88
CA GLY A 448 54.33 14.56 -8.83
C GLY A 448 52.93 14.03 -8.48
N GLU A 449 52.35 13.23 -9.39
CA GLU A 449 50.99 12.62 -9.28
C GLU A 449 50.75 11.86 -7.94
N ASN A 450 51.82 11.48 -7.25
CA ASN A 450 51.78 10.70 -6.00
C ASN A 450 51.31 11.50 -4.76
N THR A 451 51.41 12.84 -4.75
CA THR A 451 50.95 13.68 -3.61
C THR A 451 49.43 13.58 -3.41
N GLY A 452 48.68 13.48 -4.50
CA GLY A 452 47.22 13.31 -4.45
C GLY A 452 46.80 11.97 -3.84
N GLN A 453 47.55 10.90 -4.12
CA GLN A 453 47.23 9.55 -3.65
C GLN A 453 47.37 9.39 -2.12
N PHE A 454 48.23 10.18 -1.48
CA PHE A 454 48.39 10.14 -0.02
C PHE A 454 47.40 11.02 0.73
N ARG A 455 47.14 12.23 0.23
CA ARG A 455 46.30 13.20 0.96
C ARG A 455 44.81 12.97 0.77
N THR A 456 44.40 12.59 -0.44
CA THR A 456 42.98 12.48 -0.80
C THR A 456 42.22 11.53 0.13
N PRO A 457 42.73 10.33 0.49
CA PRO A 457 42.03 9.44 1.42
C PRO A 457 41.76 10.10 2.78
N PHE A 458 42.75 10.79 3.36
CA PHE A 458 42.58 11.44 4.66
C PHE A 458 41.68 12.68 4.60
N GLU A 459 41.81 13.50 3.56
CA GLU A 459 40.95 14.67 3.36
C GLU A 459 39.49 14.26 3.14
N SER A 460 39.25 13.17 2.40
CA SER A 460 37.92 12.59 2.22
C SER A 460 37.34 12.04 3.52
N SER A 461 38.12 11.29 4.30
CA SER A 461 37.68 10.77 5.61
C SER A 461 37.33 11.88 6.59
N LEU A 462 38.18 12.92 6.67
CA LEU A 462 37.91 14.08 7.52
C LEU A 462 36.67 14.84 7.06
N ARG A 463 36.50 15.06 5.76
CA ARG A 463 35.29 15.73 5.24
C ARG A 463 34.02 14.93 5.50
N ALA A 464 34.07 13.62 5.35
CA ALA A 464 32.94 12.75 5.66
C ALA A 464 32.49 12.87 7.12
N SER A 465 33.44 13.07 8.04
CA SER A 465 33.14 13.19 9.48
C SER A 465 32.74 14.61 9.92
N PHE A 466 33.31 15.67 9.34
CA PHE A 466 33.09 17.06 9.75
C PHE A 466 32.10 17.84 8.87
N GLY A 467 31.60 17.22 7.78
CA GLY A 467 30.74 17.88 6.79
C GLY A 467 31.51 18.68 5.72
N GLU A 468 30.78 19.30 4.79
CA GLU A 468 31.35 20.09 3.68
C GLU A 468 31.83 21.50 4.09
N ASP A 469 31.66 21.88 5.36
CA ASP A 469 32.02 23.21 5.84
C ASP A 469 33.53 23.48 5.82
N ILE A 470 33.88 24.75 5.61
CA ILE A 470 35.29 25.20 5.53
C ILE A 470 36.00 25.01 6.88
N ARG A 471 35.27 25.09 7.99
CA ARG A 471 35.74 24.80 9.35
C ARG A 471 34.67 24.07 10.14
N GLY A 472 34.98 22.87 10.62
CA GLY A 472 34.11 22.09 11.50
C GLY A 472 34.73 21.94 12.88
N GLU A 473 33.93 22.06 13.93
CA GLU A 473 34.31 21.70 15.30
C GLU A 473 33.33 20.65 15.83
N LEU A 474 33.85 19.49 16.24
CA LEU A 474 33.09 18.41 16.85
C LEU A 474 33.73 18.04 18.17
N PHE A 475 33.08 18.45 19.26
CA PHE A 475 33.47 18.06 20.63
C PHE A 475 34.95 18.36 20.97
N GLY A 476 35.51 19.47 20.48
CA GLY A 476 36.92 19.83 20.68
C GLY A 476 37.89 19.27 19.64
N LEU A 477 37.41 18.51 18.65
CA LEU A 477 38.13 18.20 17.42
C LEU A 477 37.83 19.30 16.39
N VAL A 478 38.85 19.88 15.78
CA VAL A 478 38.70 20.96 14.81
C VAL A 478 39.30 20.52 13.48
N TYR A 479 38.56 20.75 12.39
CA TYR A 479 38.99 20.55 11.02
C TYR A 479 38.94 21.89 10.27
N ASP A 480 40.04 22.30 9.62
CA ASP A 480 40.13 23.50 8.79
C ASP A 480 40.52 23.09 7.36
N SER A 481 39.55 23.15 6.46
CA SER A 481 39.73 22.78 5.05
C SER A 481 40.10 23.98 4.16
N SER A 482 40.36 25.17 4.73
CA SER A 482 40.70 26.38 3.99
C SER A 482 42.01 26.24 3.20
N THR A 483 42.12 26.96 2.06
CA THR A 483 43.32 26.93 1.21
C THR A 483 44.60 27.29 1.98
N ASN A 484 44.49 28.14 3.00
CA ASN A 484 45.61 28.53 3.86
C ASN A 484 46.02 27.41 4.83
N ALA A 485 45.06 26.73 5.46
CA ALA A 485 45.33 25.55 6.27
C ALA A 485 45.94 24.41 5.43
N ARG A 486 45.41 24.16 4.22
CA ARG A 486 45.94 23.19 3.26
C ARG A 486 47.39 23.48 2.82
N ARG A 487 47.73 24.76 2.63
CA ARG A 487 49.10 25.20 2.29
C ARG A 487 50.07 25.03 3.45
N ARG A 488 49.61 25.23 4.69
CA ARG A 488 50.44 25.08 5.89
C ARG A 488 50.49 23.65 6.43
N GLY A 489 49.57 22.78 6.03
CA GLY A 489 49.43 21.41 6.58
C GLY A 489 48.69 21.36 7.91
N ASP A 490 47.91 22.39 8.25
CA ASP A 490 47.22 22.57 9.53
C ASP A 490 45.75 22.12 9.43
N TYR A 491 45.53 20.89 8.99
CA TYR A 491 44.18 20.39 8.68
C TYR A 491 43.34 20.13 9.92
N THR A 492 43.97 19.71 11.01
CA THR A 492 43.26 19.33 12.21
C THR A 492 43.96 19.85 13.46
N THR A 493 43.17 20.32 14.41
CA THR A 493 43.65 20.69 15.75
C THR A 493 42.74 20.09 16.79
N ILE A 494 43.28 19.76 17.96
CA ILE A 494 42.50 19.27 19.08
C ILE A 494 42.59 20.27 20.22
N ASP A 495 41.44 20.82 20.61
CA ASP A 495 41.28 21.43 21.92
C ASP A 495 41.10 20.31 22.95
N ARG A 496 42.22 19.91 23.56
CA ARG A 496 42.26 18.82 24.55
C ARG A 496 41.34 19.11 25.74
N GLN A 497 41.19 20.37 26.14
CA GLN A 497 40.37 20.73 27.29
C GLN A 497 38.88 20.57 26.94
N ALA A 498 38.46 21.10 25.79
CA ALA A 498 37.09 20.94 25.30
C ALA A 498 36.76 19.47 25.04
N LEU A 499 37.66 18.69 24.44
CA LEU A 499 37.47 17.26 24.21
C LEU A 499 37.33 16.49 25.51
N THR A 500 38.19 16.76 26.50
CA THR A 500 38.11 16.12 27.82
C THR A 500 36.78 16.44 28.51
N GLN A 501 36.33 17.70 28.46
CA GLN A 501 35.08 18.13 29.08
C GLN A 501 33.88 17.45 28.40
N ASN A 502 33.87 17.38 27.07
CA ASN A 502 32.81 16.69 26.33
C ASN A 502 32.82 15.17 26.59
N LEU A 503 33.98 14.53 26.71
CA LEU A 503 34.08 13.11 27.11
C LEU A 503 33.54 12.85 28.51
N GLN A 504 33.65 13.82 29.44
CA GLN A 504 33.15 13.71 30.82
C GLN A 504 31.67 14.06 30.98
N LEU A 505 31.11 14.84 30.06
CA LEU A 505 29.71 15.29 30.13
C LEU A 505 28.79 14.54 29.15
N ARG A 506 29.33 14.05 28.03
CA ARG A 506 28.60 13.52 26.87
C ARG A 506 29.38 12.38 26.21
N GLY A 507 29.91 11.47 27.03
CA GLY A 507 30.86 10.43 26.60
C GLY A 507 30.38 9.58 25.42
N ASP A 508 29.09 9.23 25.39
CA ASP A 508 28.51 8.39 24.33
C ASP A 508 28.40 9.14 23.00
N ALA A 509 28.02 10.42 23.00
CA ALA A 509 27.96 11.24 21.80
C ALA A 509 29.35 11.47 21.19
N VAL A 510 30.37 11.68 22.03
CA VAL A 510 31.76 11.81 21.55
C VAL A 510 32.26 10.47 21.00
N LYS A 511 31.92 9.35 21.64
CA LYS A 511 32.27 8.01 21.18
C LYS A 511 31.64 7.69 19.82
N ASP A 512 30.37 8.03 19.63
CA ASP A 512 29.66 7.79 18.38
C ASP A 512 30.34 8.51 17.21
N VAL A 513 30.76 9.77 17.38
CA VAL A 513 31.55 10.48 16.37
C VAL A 513 32.92 9.83 16.11
N LEU A 514 33.59 9.34 17.16
CA LEU A 514 34.92 8.75 17.02
C LEU A 514 34.91 7.37 16.35
N ILE A 515 33.99 6.49 16.72
CA ILE A 515 34.02 5.07 16.32
C ILE A 515 32.66 4.47 15.92
N ASN A 516 31.58 5.26 15.96
CA ASN A 516 30.19 4.84 15.74
C ASN A 516 29.72 3.76 16.75
N ALA A 517 28.41 3.67 17.01
CA ALA A 517 27.82 2.72 17.95
C ALA A 517 28.05 1.24 17.58
N ASP A 518 28.23 0.94 16.29
CA ASP A 518 28.42 -0.40 15.74
C ASP A 518 29.91 -0.81 15.62
N GLY A 519 30.84 0.11 15.84
CA GLY A 519 32.28 -0.11 15.68
C GLY A 519 32.74 -0.33 14.23
N THR A 520 31.86 -0.14 13.23
CA THR A 520 32.15 -0.35 11.81
C THR A 520 32.33 0.94 11.01
N GLY A 521 32.12 2.10 11.66
CA GLY A 521 32.24 3.45 11.09
C GLY A 521 32.91 4.45 12.04
N GLY A 522 32.73 5.74 11.76
CA GLY A 522 33.27 6.83 12.60
C GLY A 522 34.66 7.32 12.20
N LEU A 523 35.03 8.48 12.72
CA LEU A 523 36.21 9.24 12.31
C LEU A 523 37.52 8.45 12.43
N VAL A 524 37.71 7.71 13.53
CA VAL A 524 38.93 6.93 13.77
C VAL A 524 39.01 5.75 12.80
N HIS A 525 37.89 5.07 12.55
CA HIS A 525 37.83 3.96 11.62
C HIS A 525 38.10 4.41 10.17
N ASP A 526 37.54 5.55 9.76
CA ASP A 526 37.78 6.12 8.44
C ASP A 526 39.22 6.61 8.25
N LEU A 527 39.85 7.12 9.32
CA LEU A 527 41.27 7.46 9.31
C LEU A 527 42.19 6.23 9.28
N LEU A 528 41.83 5.14 9.97
CA LEU A 528 42.54 3.85 9.88
C LEU A 528 42.50 3.29 8.45
N ARG A 529 41.33 3.37 7.79
CA ARG A 529 41.17 2.98 6.39
C ARG A 529 42.03 3.84 5.46
N ALA A 530 42.00 5.17 5.63
CA ALA A 530 42.83 6.10 4.86
C ALA A 530 44.33 5.83 5.05
N THR A 531 44.75 5.54 6.29
CA THR A 531 46.15 5.20 6.60
C THR A 531 46.59 3.92 5.91
N ARG A 532 45.73 2.88 5.89
CA ARG A 532 45.99 1.63 5.17
C ARG A 532 46.13 1.85 3.67
N GLN A 533 45.23 2.62 3.06
CA GLN A 533 45.30 2.95 1.63
C GLN A 533 46.58 3.72 1.28
N ALA A 534 46.95 4.72 2.10
CA ALA A 534 48.20 5.45 1.94
C ALA A 534 49.43 4.54 2.07
N LEU A 535 49.44 3.61 3.03
CA LEU A 535 50.52 2.63 3.20
C LEU A 535 50.68 1.70 2.00
N VAL A 536 49.59 1.25 1.39
CA VAL A 536 49.63 0.45 0.16
C VAL A 536 50.32 1.23 -0.96
N GLY A 537 49.97 2.50 -1.15
CA GLY A 537 50.62 3.37 -2.13
C GLY A 537 52.12 3.55 -1.86
N VAL A 538 52.52 3.79 -0.61
CA VAL A 538 53.94 3.94 -0.23
C VAL A 538 54.71 2.63 -0.45
N ASN A 539 54.14 1.49 -0.06
CA ASN A 539 54.80 0.19 -0.22
C ASN A 539 54.98 -0.17 -1.71
N GLN A 540 53.99 0.10 -2.55
CA GLN A 540 54.09 -0.07 -4.01
C GLN A 540 55.19 0.80 -4.59
N ALA A 541 55.28 2.08 -4.19
CA ALA A 541 56.34 2.99 -4.64
C ALA A 541 57.75 2.55 -4.19
N LEU A 542 57.85 1.83 -3.06
CA LEU A 542 59.10 1.23 -2.57
C LEU A 542 59.42 -0.14 -3.19
N GLY A 543 58.56 -0.68 -4.07
CA GLY A 543 58.71 -2.03 -4.61
C GLY A 543 58.52 -3.15 -3.58
N LEU A 544 57.88 -2.84 -2.44
CA LEU A 544 57.59 -3.79 -1.37
C LEU A 544 56.25 -4.49 -1.64
N SER A 545 56.27 -5.76 -2.05
CA SER A 545 55.04 -6.55 -2.21
C SER A 545 54.66 -7.23 -0.89
N GLY A 546 53.60 -6.76 -0.23
CA GLY A 546 52.97 -7.43 0.91
C GLY A 546 51.66 -6.75 1.31
N THR A 547 50.59 -7.54 1.46
CA THR A 547 49.29 -7.12 1.98
C THR A 547 49.24 -7.36 3.49
N PHE A 548 48.76 -6.38 4.26
CA PHE A 548 48.41 -6.59 5.67
C PHE A 548 47.07 -7.33 5.73
N VAL A 549 47.02 -8.43 6.49
CA VAL A 549 45.78 -9.15 6.80
C VAL A 549 45.18 -8.52 8.05
N ASP A 550 43.91 -8.15 8.00
CA ASP A 550 43.13 -7.65 9.12
C ASP A 550 42.94 -8.78 10.15
N THR A 551 43.30 -8.55 11.42
CA THR A 551 43.06 -9.53 12.49
C THR A 551 41.76 -9.27 13.25
N PHE A 552 40.92 -8.33 12.81
CA PHE A 552 39.66 -7.96 13.46
C PHE A 552 38.48 -7.83 12.48
N ALA A 553 38.36 -8.77 11.53
CA ALA A 553 37.11 -9.00 10.82
C ALA A 553 36.17 -9.90 11.62
#